data_AF-A0AAW7QU91-F1
#
_entry.id   AF-A0AAW7QU91-F1
#
_cell.length_a   1.000
_cell.length_b   1.000
_cell.length_c   1.000
_cell.angle_alpha   90.00
_cell.angle_beta   90.00
_cell.angle_gamma   90.00
#
_symmetry.space_group_name_H-M   'P 1'
#
loop_
_entity.id
_entity.type
_entity.pdbx_description
1 polymer ?
#
loop_
_entity_poly.entity_id
_entity_poly.type
_entity_poly.pdbx_seq_one_letter_code
_entity_poly.pdbx_strand_id
1 'polypeptide(L)'
;MRSLGLKDHSLPGNGLDASDRDDTINITNWPVFGMYQPDAIASYMVNDQLYLVTANEGDARDYTGYSEERRVGASQYQLDPTIFPNATALKNNTALGRLTVSAASGDLDGDGDFDQIHVFGTRSFSIWSSEGQLIFDSGDRIERIVAETYPEFFNSDNNANTRDTRSDNKGPEPEGVAIGFINNRPYAFIGLERQGGVMIFDISVPTAPTFVQYINNRNFNQTSVGPDSGPEIVLFVPANSSPNGLPLLFVANEVSGTVSIYQAQLQWRSFLPIVKNE
;
A
#
# COMPACT_ATOMS: atom_id res chain seq x y z
N MET A 1 3.93 -20.58 14.08
CA MET A 1 3.75 -19.32 13.31
C MET A 1 2.40 -18.73 13.67
N ARG A 2 2.31 -17.41 13.80
CA ARG A 2 1.07 -16.67 14.10
C ARG A 2 0.85 -15.67 12.98
N SER A 3 -0.39 -15.52 12.51
CA SER A 3 -0.77 -14.47 11.55
C SER A 3 -0.60 -13.07 12.17
N LEU A 4 -0.33 -12.06 11.34
CA LEU A 4 -0.32 -10.65 11.74
C LEU A 4 -1.73 -10.08 11.95
N GLY A 5 -2.77 -10.83 11.55
CA GLY A 5 -4.18 -10.48 11.78
C GLY A 5 -4.81 -9.72 10.62
N LEU A 6 -5.89 -9.01 10.93
CA LEU A 6 -6.75 -8.32 9.97
C LEU A 6 -6.93 -6.85 10.38
N LYS A 7 -6.99 -5.96 9.39
CA LYS A 7 -7.44 -4.58 9.50
C LYS A 7 -8.93 -4.49 9.18
N ASP A 8 -9.71 -3.94 10.09
CA ASP A 8 -11.13 -3.71 9.87
C ASP A 8 -11.35 -2.40 9.09
N HIS A 9 -11.78 -2.49 7.83
CA HIS A 9 -12.07 -1.34 6.97
C HIS A 9 -13.42 -0.68 7.26
N SER A 10 -14.21 -1.19 8.21
CA SER A 10 -15.44 -0.54 8.68
C SER A 10 -15.16 0.58 9.68
N LEU A 11 -13.96 0.63 10.27
CA LEU A 11 -13.58 1.59 11.29
C LEU A 11 -13.14 2.94 10.71
N PRO A 12 -13.48 4.08 11.36
CA PRO A 12 -13.09 5.40 10.89
C PRO A 12 -11.58 5.52 10.64
N GLY A 13 -11.21 6.06 9.47
CA GLY A 13 -9.81 6.22 9.06
C GLY A 13 -9.19 4.99 8.38
N ASN A 14 -9.93 3.89 8.25
CA ASN A 14 -9.55 2.70 7.49
C ASN A 14 -10.32 2.59 6.17
N GLY A 15 -10.74 3.70 5.56
CA GLY A 15 -11.44 3.65 4.30
C GLY A 15 -10.60 3.03 3.17
N LEU A 16 -11.27 2.62 2.10
CA LEU A 16 -10.63 2.28 0.83
C LEU A 16 -11.59 2.63 -0.30
N ASP A 17 -11.03 2.92 -1.47
CA ASP A 17 -11.81 2.95 -2.70
C ASP A 17 -11.96 1.52 -3.25
N ALA A 18 -13.19 0.99 -3.30
CA ALA A 18 -13.44 -0.44 -3.52
C ALA A 18 -13.78 -0.81 -4.96
N SER A 19 -14.09 0.18 -5.80
CA SER A 19 -14.69 -0.04 -7.11
C SER A 19 -13.92 0.68 -8.19
N ASP A 20 -13.77 0.03 -9.35
CA ASP A 20 -13.31 0.66 -10.59
C ASP A 20 -14.50 1.04 -11.51
N ARG A 21 -15.73 1.06 -10.97
CA ARG A 21 -16.99 1.21 -11.73
C ARG A 21 -17.95 2.24 -11.17
N ASP A 22 -17.54 3.04 -10.19
CA ASP A 22 -18.38 4.10 -9.62
C ASP A 22 -18.08 5.50 -10.18
N ASP A 23 -17.08 5.61 -11.06
CA ASP A 23 -16.63 6.83 -11.74
C ASP A 23 -16.18 7.96 -10.77
N THR A 24 -15.91 7.65 -9.50
CA THR A 24 -15.54 8.61 -8.46
C THR A 24 -14.36 8.14 -7.62
N ILE A 25 -13.69 9.02 -6.88
CA ILE A 25 -12.74 8.57 -5.84
C ILE A 25 -13.56 8.38 -4.58
N ASN A 26 -13.80 7.13 -4.19
CA ASN A 26 -14.76 6.79 -3.14
C ASN A 26 -14.10 6.09 -1.96
N ILE A 27 -13.13 6.78 -1.35
CA ILE A 27 -12.44 6.30 -0.14
C ILE A 27 -13.42 6.35 1.04
N THR A 28 -14.04 5.21 1.34
CA THR A 28 -15.05 5.08 2.39
C THR A 28 -14.88 3.78 3.16
N ASN A 29 -15.60 3.67 4.27
CA ASN A 29 -15.59 2.48 5.11
C ASN A 29 -16.48 1.37 4.52
N TRP A 30 -15.95 0.15 4.50
CA TRP A 30 -16.62 -1.03 3.96
C TRP A 30 -16.56 -2.19 4.97
N PRO A 31 -17.54 -3.11 4.97
CA PRO A 31 -17.55 -4.27 5.86
C PRO A 31 -16.60 -5.37 5.34
N VAL A 32 -15.33 -5.02 5.16
CA VAL A 32 -14.26 -5.91 4.68
C VAL A 32 -13.06 -5.84 5.61
N PHE A 33 -12.25 -6.89 5.57
CA PHE A 33 -11.05 -7.03 6.39
C PHE A 33 -9.82 -7.14 5.49
N GLY A 34 -8.87 -6.22 5.64
CA GLY A 34 -7.59 -6.28 4.95
C GLY A 34 -6.64 -7.20 5.68
N MET A 35 -6.00 -8.13 4.96
CA MET A 35 -5.01 -9.02 5.56
C MET A 35 -3.67 -8.30 5.71
N TYR A 36 -3.07 -8.36 6.90
CA TYR A 36 -1.70 -7.89 7.11
C TYR A 36 -0.71 -8.84 6.41
N GLN A 37 -0.51 -8.59 5.11
CA GLN A 37 0.34 -9.35 4.20
C GLN A 37 1.48 -8.45 3.72
N PRO A 38 2.59 -8.43 4.47
CA PRO A 38 3.70 -7.57 4.11
C PRO A 38 4.54 -8.19 3.00
N ASP A 39 4.87 -7.40 1.99
CA ASP A 39 5.87 -7.80 1.00
C ASP A 39 7.28 -7.49 1.54
N ALA A 40 7.52 -6.23 1.91
CA ALA A 40 8.76 -5.82 2.55
C ALA A 40 8.62 -5.53 4.06
N ILE A 41 9.72 -5.75 4.77
CA ILE A 41 9.88 -5.44 6.19
C ILE A 41 11.23 -4.76 6.46
N ALA A 42 11.23 -3.74 7.31
CA ALA A 42 12.43 -3.11 7.83
C ALA A 42 12.32 -2.95 9.35
N SER A 43 13.44 -2.65 10.02
CA SER A 43 13.45 -2.45 11.47
C SER A 43 14.25 -1.23 11.87
N TYR A 44 13.93 -0.64 13.01
CA TYR A 44 14.64 0.51 13.55
C TYR A 44 14.54 0.57 15.08
N MET A 45 15.52 1.24 15.67
CA MET A 45 15.55 1.54 17.10
C MET A 45 15.16 3.00 17.33
N VAL A 46 14.23 3.23 18.26
CA VAL A 46 13.95 4.57 18.80
C VAL A 46 13.65 4.44 20.28
N ASN A 47 14.26 5.32 21.09
CA ASN A 47 14.16 5.26 22.56
C ASN A 47 14.50 3.87 23.13
N ASP A 48 15.57 3.25 22.62
CA ASP A 48 16.04 1.91 23.02
C ASP A 48 15.03 0.77 22.83
N GLN A 49 13.99 0.97 22.01
CA GLN A 49 13.02 -0.04 21.64
C GLN A 49 13.11 -0.37 20.15
N LEU A 50 13.05 -1.67 19.84
CA LEU A 50 13.03 -2.19 18.48
C LEU A 50 11.60 -2.18 17.93
N TYR A 51 11.45 -1.59 16.75
CA TYR A 51 10.21 -1.59 16.00
C TYR A 51 10.44 -2.17 14.60
N LEU A 52 9.40 -2.82 14.08
CA LEU A 52 9.34 -3.31 12.70
C LEU A 52 8.40 -2.42 11.90
N VAL A 53 8.72 -2.15 10.64
CA VAL A 53 7.86 -1.44 9.70
C VAL A 53 7.59 -2.36 8.52
N THR A 54 6.33 -2.54 8.16
CA THR A 54 5.91 -3.40 7.05
C THR A 54 5.14 -2.62 6.00
N ALA A 55 5.36 -2.95 4.73
CA ALA A 55 4.58 -2.46 3.59
C ALA A 55 3.59 -3.56 3.17
N ASN A 56 2.29 -3.31 3.36
CA ASN A 56 1.26 -4.35 3.31
C ASN A 56 0.57 -4.39 1.93
N GLU A 57 1.30 -4.88 0.93
CA GLU A 57 0.89 -4.93 -0.47
C GLU A 57 -0.28 -5.90 -0.68
N GLY A 58 -0.09 -7.20 -0.44
CA GLY A 58 -1.16 -8.18 -0.42
C GLY A 58 -1.03 -9.33 -1.42
N ASP A 59 0.09 -10.01 -1.48
CA ASP A 59 0.22 -11.03 -2.51
C ASP A 59 -0.73 -12.24 -2.33
N ALA A 60 -1.34 -12.67 -3.43
CA ALA A 60 -2.29 -13.78 -3.47
C ALA A 60 -1.57 -15.11 -3.72
N ARG A 61 -2.15 -16.22 -3.25
CA ARG A 61 -1.64 -17.55 -3.63
C ARG A 61 -2.25 -17.98 -4.96
N ASP A 62 -1.43 -17.96 -6.01
CA ASP A 62 -1.77 -18.45 -7.33
C ASP A 62 -0.70 -19.40 -7.88
N TYR A 63 -1.13 -20.55 -8.40
CA TYR A 63 -0.26 -21.53 -9.08
C TYR A 63 -1.11 -22.44 -9.97
N THR A 64 -0.47 -23.19 -10.88
CA THR A 64 -1.19 -24.08 -11.79
C THR A 64 -2.15 -25.02 -11.04
N GLY A 65 -3.46 -24.85 -11.28
CA GLY A 65 -4.52 -25.65 -10.66
C GLY A 65 -5.17 -25.02 -9.42
N TYR A 66 -4.72 -23.86 -8.96
CA TYR A 66 -5.30 -23.16 -7.83
C TYR A 66 -5.25 -21.64 -8.01
N SER A 67 -6.36 -20.97 -7.70
CA SER A 67 -6.40 -19.52 -7.62
C SER A 67 -7.18 -19.07 -6.42
N GLU A 68 -6.53 -18.32 -5.54
CA GLU A 68 -7.13 -17.78 -4.32
C GLU A 68 -8.07 -16.60 -4.61
N GLU A 69 -7.75 -15.79 -5.61
CA GLU A 69 -8.52 -14.59 -5.93
C GLU A 69 -9.93 -14.90 -6.43
N ARG A 70 -10.92 -14.23 -5.84
CA ARG A 70 -12.29 -14.15 -6.35
C ARG A 70 -12.76 -12.70 -6.33
N ARG A 71 -13.82 -12.42 -7.07
CA ARG A 71 -14.54 -11.15 -7.01
C ARG A 71 -15.73 -11.32 -6.06
N VAL A 72 -16.03 -10.33 -5.22
CA VAL A 72 -17.19 -10.42 -4.30
C VAL A 72 -18.50 -10.65 -5.06
N GLY A 73 -18.64 -10.09 -6.27
CA GLY A 73 -19.80 -10.27 -7.15
C GLY A 73 -19.88 -11.63 -7.85
N ALA A 74 -18.87 -12.49 -7.72
CA ALA A 74 -18.88 -13.81 -8.35
C ALA A 74 -19.99 -14.69 -7.77
N SER A 75 -20.65 -15.48 -8.63
CA SER A 75 -21.70 -16.41 -8.20
C SER A 75 -21.20 -17.52 -7.28
N GLN A 76 -19.89 -17.75 -7.22
CA GLN A 76 -19.28 -18.74 -6.32
C GLN A 76 -18.85 -18.14 -4.97
N TYR A 77 -18.88 -16.82 -4.81
CA TYR A 77 -18.51 -16.16 -3.56
C TYR A 77 -19.78 -15.78 -2.80
N GLN A 78 -20.37 -16.72 -2.06
CA GLN A 78 -21.63 -16.50 -1.36
C GLN A 78 -21.37 -15.80 -0.02
N LEU A 79 -22.14 -14.74 0.27
CA LEU A 79 -22.03 -14.06 1.57
C LEU A 79 -23.08 -14.64 2.49
N ASP A 80 -22.74 -14.88 3.75
CA ASP A 80 -23.69 -15.34 4.76
C ASP A 80 -24.88 -14.35 4.79
N PRO A 81 -26.14 -14.82 4.61
CA PRO A 81 -27.31 -13.95 4.53
C PRO A 81 -27.75 -13.36 5.88
N THR A 82 -27.33 -13.95 7.00
CA THR A 82 -27.52 -13.46 8.36
C THR A 82 -26.55 -12.32 8.66
N ILE A 83 -25.28 -12.45 8.27
CA ILE A 83 -24.24 -11.43 8.48
C ILE A 83 -24.37 -10.30 7.46
N PHE A 84 -24.66 -10.61 6.20
CA PHE A 84 -24.80 -9.67 5.09
C PHE A 84 -26.22 -9.68 4.51
N PRO A 85 -27.25 -9.22 5.26
CA PRO A 85 -28.64 -9.18 4.75
C PRO A 85 -28.82 -8.24 3.56
N ASN A 86 -27.83 -7.38 3.29
CA ASN A 86 -27.76 -6.46 2.16
C ASN A 86 -26.79 -6.93 1.04
N ALA A 87 -26.49 -8.24 0.95
CA ALA A 87 -25.54 -8.81 -0.01
C ALA A 87 -25.77 -8.35 -1.47
N THR A 88 -27.02 -8.19 -1.93
CA THR A 88 -27.31 -7.67 -3.27
C THR A 88 -26.72 -6.28 -3.52
N ALA A 89 -26.79 -5.38 -2.53
CA ALA A 89 -26.23 -4.04 -2.65
C ALA A 89 -24.69 -4.07 -2.58
N LEU A 90 -24.12 -4.87 -1.68
CA LEU A 90 -22.67 -5.04 -1.56
C LEU A 90 -22.05 -5.61 -2.84
N LYS A 91 -22.71 -6.58 -3.47
CA LYS A 91 -22.26 -7.22 -4.72
C LYS A 91 -22.44 -6.38 -5.97
N ASN A 92 -22.98 -5.17 -5.89
CA ASN A 92 -23.03 -4.26 -7.04
C ASN A 92 -21.60 -3.90 -7.47
N ASN A 93 -21.36 -3.83 -8.79
CA ASN A 93 -20.06 -3.45 -9.33
C ASN A 93 -19.62 -2.05 -8.88
N THR A 94 -20.55 -1.12 -8.67
CA THR A 94 -20.26 0.23 -8.13
C THR A 94 -19.99 0.23 -6.61
N ALA A 95 -20.02 -0.94 -5.97
CA ALA A 95 -19.71 -1.16 -4.56
C ALA A 95 -18.59 -2.21 -4.47
N LEU A 96 -18.76 -3.30 -3.72
CA LEU A 96 -17.73 -4.32 -3.55
C LEU A 96 -17.72 -5.36 -4.68
N GLY A 97 -18.71 -5.39 -5.57
CA GLY A 97 -18.87 -6.48 -6.54
C GLY A 97 -17.64 -6.76 -7.40
N ARG A 98 -16.88 -5.70 -7.69
CA ARG A 98 -15.59 -5.77 -8.40
C ARG A 98 -14.41 -6.02 -7.48
N LEU A 99 -14.48 -5.81 -6.17
CA LEU A 99 -13.35 -5.98 -5.27
C LEU A 99 -12.81 -7.42 -5.31
N THR A 100 -11.50 -7.56 -5.48
CA THR A 100 -10.78 -8.84 -5.38
C THR A 100 -10.58 -9.23 -3.92
N VAL A 101 -10.90 -10.48 -3.60
CA VAL A 101 -10.93 -11.05 -2.25
C VAL A 101 -10.37 -12.47 -2.23
N SER A 102 -9.94 -12.93 -1.05
CA SER A 102 -9.53 -14.32 -0.85
C SER A 102 -10.75 -15.24 -0.79
N ALA A 103 -10.72 -16.33 -1.55
CA ALA A 103 -11.65 -17.45 -1.42
C ALA A 103 -11.13 -18.58 -0.51
N ALA A 104 -9.99 -18.38 0.13
CA ALA A 104 -9.38 -19.36 1.02
C ALA A 104 -9.58 -19.03 2.51
N SER A 105 -10.26 -17.93 2.82
CA SER A 105 -10.52 -17.47 4.17
C SER A 105 -11.79 -16.60 4.22
N GLY A 106 -12.38 -16.47 5.39
CA GLY A 106 -13.60 -15.68 5.61
C GLY A 106 -14.86 -16.50 5.81
N ASP A 107 -14.82 -17.80 5.53
CA ASP A 107 -15.75 -18.83 5.99
C ASP A 107 -15.28 -19.31 7.38
N LEU A 108 -15.96 -18.86 8.45
CA LEU A 108 -15.55 -19.07 9.84
C LEU A 108 -16.13 -20.33 10.45
N ASP A 109 -17.26 -20.82 9.93
CA ASP A 109 -17.95 -22.01 10.45
C ASP A 109 -17.87 -23.23 9.52
N GLY A 110 -17.37 -23.06 8.30
CA GLY A 110 -17.06 -24.10 7.32
C GLY A 110 -18.27 -24.57 6.51
N ASP A 111 -19.33 -23.77 6.41
CA ASP A 111 -20.56 -24.14 5.70
C ASP A 111 -20.55 -23.79 4.20
N GLY A 112 -19.54 -23.03 3.76
CA GLY A 112 -19.27 -22.69 2.36
C GLY A 112 -19.84 -21.34 1.91
N ASP A 113 -20.52 -20.60 2.78
CA ASP A 113 -20.66 -19.15 2.61
C ASP A 113 -19.63 -18.38 3.47
N PHE A 114 -19.53 -17.06 3.25
CA PHE A 114 -18.49 -16.23 3.87
C PHE A 114 -19.11 -15.30 4.91
N ASP A 115 -18.70 -15.47 6.17
CA ASP A 115 -18.98 -14.57 7.29
C ASP A 115 -18.17 -13.27 7.25
N GLN A 116 -17.01 -13.31 6.61
CA GLN A 116 -16.09 -12.17 6.49
C GLN A 116 -15.56 -12.05 5.06
N ILE A 117 -15.47 -10.81 4.59
CA ILE A 117 -14.90 -10.49 3.29
C ILE A 117 -13.43 -10.12 3.49
N HIS A 118 -12.51 -11.01 3.14
CA HIS A 118 -11.07 -10.77 3.28
C HIS A 118 -10.46 -10.24 1.98
N VAL A 119 -9.90 -9.04 2.03
CA VAL A 119 -9.17 -8.42 0.92
C VAL A 119 -7.67 -8.61 1.11
N PHE A 120 -6.97 -8.62 -0.01
CA PHE A 120 -5.52 -8.75 -0.04
C PHE A 120 -4.82 -7.46 0.39
N GLY A 121 -3.83 -7.62 1.28
CA GLY A 121 -3.12 -6.49 1.85
C GLY A 121 -4.03 -5.60 2.70
N THR A 122 -3.46 -4.50 3.19
CA THR A 122 -4.23 -3.49 3.95
C THR A 122 -4.16 -2.11 3.32
N ARG A 123 -3.52 -2.01 2.14
CA ARG A 123 -3.27 -0.76 1.39
C ARG A 123 -2.56 0.29 2.24
N SER A 124 -1.75 -0.17 3.20
CA SER A 124 -1.15 0.63 4.26
C SER A 124 0.28 0.20 4.52
N PHE A 125 0.98 0.98 5.35
CA PHE A 125 2.15 0.48 6.07
C PHE A 125 1.82 0.41 7.56
N SER A 126 2.49 -0.49 8.27
CA SER A 126 2.28 -0.68 9.71
C SER A 126 3.59 -0.61 10.47
N ILE A 127 3.51 -0.23 11.75
CA ILE A 127 4.61 -0.31 12.71
C ILE A 127 4.22 -1.33 13.78
N TRP A 128 5.14 -2.23 14.09
CA TRP A 128 4.96 -3.30 15.08
C TRP A 128 6.03 -3.24 16.15
N SER A 129 5.71 -3.72 17.36
CA SER A 129 6.73 -4.01 18.37
C SER A 129 7.54 -5.26 18.00
N SER A 130 8.66 -5.48 18.68
CA SER A 130 9.46 -6.72 18.56
C SER A 130 8.68 -7.99 18.92
N GLU A 131 7.58 -7.87 19.67
CA GLU A 131 6.70 -8.96 20.08
C GLU A 131 5.54 -9.18 19.09
N GLY A 132 5.51 -8.43 17.98
CA GLY A 132 4.45 -8.52 16.96
C GLY A 132 3.14 -7.84 17.37
N GLN A 133 3.17 -6.88 18.30
CA GLN A 133 2.01 -6.05 18.60
C GLN A 133 1.90 -4.92 17.59
N LEU A 134 0.72 -4.69 17.02
CA LEU A 134 0.48 -3.54 16.14
C LEU A 134 0.55 -2.25 16.96
N ILE A 135 1.49 -1.37 16.61
CA ILE A 135 1.72 -0.06 17.25
C ILE A 135 1.03 1.06 16.46
N PHE A 136 1.05 0.95 15.14
CA PHE A 136 0.44 1.92 14.23
C PHE A 136 0.09 1.26 12.89
N ASP A 137 -0.99 1.72 12.28
CA ASP A 137 -1.36 1.46 10.90
C ASP A 137 -1.62 2.79 10.20
N SER A 138 -1.19 2.94 8.94
CA SER A 138 -1.41 4.19 8.22
C SER A 138 -2.86 4.41 7.78
N GLY A 139 -3.76 3.46 8.02
CA GLY A 139 -5.18 3.59 7.71
C GLY A 139 -5.38 3.77 6.21
N ASP A 140 -6.20 4.74 5.83
CA ASP A 140 -6.46 5.15 4.46
C ASP A 140 -5.51 6.26 3.96
N ARG A 141 -4.47 6.59 4.73
CA ARG A 141 -3.67 7.79 4.50
C ARG A 141 -2.92 7.76 3.17
N ILE A 142 -2.45 6.59 2.74
CA ILE A 142 -1.76 6.44 1.44
C ILE A 142 -2.73 6.79 0.31
N GLU A 143 -3.91 6.16 0.27
CA GLU A 143 -4.92 6.47 -0.74
C GLU A 143 -5.34 7.94 -0.71
N ARG A 144 -5.55 8.52 0.47
CA ARG A 144 -5.89 9.96 0.57
C ARG A 144 -4.81 10.85 -0.05
N ILE A 145 -3.53 10.57 0.22
CA ILE A 145 -2.42 11.35 -0.36
C ILE A 145 -2.38 11.16 -1.89
N VAL A 146 -2.62 9.95 -2.39
CA VAL A 146 -2.70 9.69 -3.84
C VAL A 146 -3.86 10.47 -4.45
N ALA A 147 -5.04 10.44 -3.85
CA ALA A 147 -6.21 11.18 -4.31
C ALA A 147 -5.99 12.69 -4.32
N GLU A 148 -5.29 13.23 -3.31
CA GLU A 148 -4.93 14.64 -3.22
C GLU A 148 -3.88 15.05 -4.28
N THR A 149 -2.92 14.17 -4.57
CA THR A 149 -1.77 14.51 -5.43
C THR A 149 -2.02 14.22 -6.91
N TYR A 150 -2.68 13.10 -7.21
CA TYR A 150 -2.91 12.59 -8.56
C TYR A 150 -4.37 12.14 -8.77
N PRO A 151 -5.37 13.01 -8.57
CA PRO A 151 -6.78 12.61 -8.64
C PRO A 151 -7.18 11.99 -10.01
N GLU A 152 -6.65 12.54 -11.10
CA GLU A 152 -6.91 12.06 -12.48
C GLU A 152 -6.22 10.73 -12.80
N PHE A 153 -5.32 10.27 -11.94
CA PHE A 153 -4.54 9.04 -12.09
C PHE A 153 -4.55 8.20 -10.81
N PHE A 154 -5.55 8.43 -9.96
CA PHE A 154 -5.71 7.76 -8.68
C PHE A 154 -5.81 6.25 -8.90
N ASN A 155 -5.07 5.47 -8.11
CA ASN A 155 -5.02 4.00 -8.20
C ASN A 155 -4.81 3.48 -9.64
N SER A 156 -3.87 4.09 -10.38
CA SER A 156 -3.47 3.58 -11.71
C SER A 156 -2.67 2.28 -11.59
N ASP A 157 -2.81 1.39 -12.56
CA ASP A 157 -1.99 0.19 -12.70
C ASP A 157 -0.62 0.44 -13.36
N ASN A 158 0.14 -0.64 -13.60
CA ASN A 158 1.46 -0.63 -14.24
C ASN A 158 1.42 -0.73 -15.77
N ASN A 159 0.24 -0.92 -16.37
CA ASN A 159 0.06 -1.09 -17.80
C ASN A 159 -0.34 0.23 -18.48
N ALA A 160 -1.02 1.13 -17.77
CA ALA A 160 -1.47 2.41 -18.28
C ALA A 160 -1.58 3.48 -17.19
N ASN A 161 -1.50 4.75 -17.59
CA ASN A 161 -1.83 5.91 -16.74
C ASN A 161 -3.35 6.15 -16.71
N THR A 162 -4.10 5.13 -16.30
CA THR A 162 -5.57 5.17 -16.29
C THR A 162 -6.05 5.22 -14.84
N ARG A 163 -6.90 6.20 -14.53
CA ARG A 163 -7.57 6.31 -13.24
C ARG A 163 -8.29 5.01 -12.88
N ASP A 164 -8.21 4.66 -11.60
CA ASP A 164 -9.07 3.73 -10.88
C ASP A 164 -8.87 2.24 -11.17
N THR A 165 -7.90 1.87 -12.01
CA THR A 165 -7.73 0.48 -12.45
C THR A 165 -7.22 -0.48 -11.37
N ARG A 166 -6.85 0.03 -10.19
CA ARG A 166 -6.47 -0.76 -9.01
C ARG A 166 -7.38 -0.61 -7.80
N SER A 167 -8.40 0.26 -7.84
CA SER A 167 -9.34 0.44 -6.71
C SER A 167 -10.14 -0.84 -6.43
N ASP A 168 -10.48 -1.61 -7.45
CA ASP A 168 -11.12 -2.92 -7.29
C ASP A 168 -10.16 -4.05 -6.82
N ASN A 169 -8.92 -3.74 -6.48
CA ASN A 169 -7.90 -4.72 -6.11
C ASN A 169 -7.09 -4.26 -4.87
N LYS A 170 -5.78 -4.03 -4.96
CA LYS A 170 -4.91 -3.64 -3.83
C LYS A 170 -4.62 -2.13 -3.75
N GLY A 171 -5.29 -1.31 -4.57
CA GLY A 171 -5.19 0.15 -4.54
C GLY A 171 -3.78 0.65 -4.91
N PRO A 172 -3.14 1.51 -4.10
CA PRO A 172 -1.80 2.03 -4.39
C PRO A 172 -0.66 1.00 -4.32
N GLU A 173 -0.85 -0.12 -3.63
CA GLU A 173 0.14 -1.22 -3.41
C GLU A 173 1.45 -0.78 -2.74
N PRO A 174 1.45 -0.60 -1.40
CA PRO A 174 2.68 -0.38 -0.64
C PRO A 174 3.55 -1.63 -0.61
N GLU A 175 4.67 -1.60 -1.33
CA GLU A 175 5.50 -2.76 -1.68
C GLU A 175 6.83 -2.74 -0.94
N GLY A 176 7.72 -1.82 -1.33
CA GLY A 176 9.04 -1.66 -0.71
C GLY A 176 9.00 -0.84 0.58
N VAL A 177 9.85 -1.20 1.54
CA VAL A 177 10.15 -0.36 2.71
C VAL A 177 11.64 -0.25 2.99
N ALA A 178 12.11 0.97 3.25
CA ALA A 178 13.42 1.23 3.85
C ALA A 178 13.29 2.15 5.06
N ILE A 179 14.22 2.02 6.00
CA ILE A 179 14.41 3.00 7.08
C ILE A 179 15.74 3.73 6.90
N GLY A 180 15.70 5.05 7.09
CA GLY A 180 16.89 5.88 7.11
C GLY A 180 16.90 6.86 8.26
N PHE A 181 18.09 7.17 8.77
CA PHE A 181 18.29 8.20 9.79
C PHE A 181 18.91 9.43 9.16
N ILE A 182 18.23 10.58 9.32
CA ILE A 182 18.72 11.88 8.86
C ILE A 182 18.74 12.80 10.07
N ASN A 183 19.93 13.30 10.44
CA ASN A 183 20.13 14.10 11.65
C ASN A 183 19.55 13.43 12.90
N ASN A 184 19.80 12.12 13.05
CA ASN A 184 19.33 11.29 14.16
C ASN A 184 17.80 11.15 14.29
N ARG A 185 17.04 11.51 13.24
CA ARG A 185 15.60 11.25 13.14
C ARG A 185 15.34 10.09 12.18
N PRO A 186 14.54 9.08 12.57
CA PRO A 186 14.19 7.97 11.70
C PRO A 186 13.08 8.36 10.72
N TYR A 187 13.20 7.88 9.49
CA TYR A 187 12.20 8.04 8.42
C TYR A 187 11.92 6.68 7.78
N ALA A 188 10.64 6.40 7.53
CA ALA A 188 10.21 5.31 6.68
C ALA A 188 10.02 5.80 5.24
N PHE A 189 10.52 5.02 4.29
CA PHE A 189 10.36 5.22 2.86
C PHE A 189 9.53 4.06 2.32
N ILE A 190 8.31 4.33 1.88
CA ILE A 190 7.32 3.34 1.44
C ILE A 190 7.15 3.45 -0.08
N GLY A 191 7.62 2.46 -0.83
CA GLY A 191 7.42 2.37 -2.27
C GLY A 191 6.00 1.96 -2.60
N LEU A 192 5.41 2.53 -3.66
CA LEU A 192 4.08 2.17 -4.14
C LEU A 192 4.21 1.54 -5.53
N GLU A 193 4.04 0.22 -5.64
CA GLU A 193 4.31 -0.54 -6.86
C GLU A 193 3.45 -0.03 -8.03
N ARG A 194 2.13 0.07 -7.83
CA ARG A 194 1.19 0.45 -8.90
C ARG A 194 1.14 1.95 -9.13
N GLN A 195 0.79 2.71 -8.11
CA GLN A 195 0.69 4.17 -8.25
C GLN A 195 2.06 4.78 -8.63
N GLY A 196 3.15 4.14 -8.24
CA GLY A 196 4.51 4.59 -8.44
C GLY A 196 4.99 5.53 -7.34
N GLY A 197 6.31 5.74 -7.32
CA GLY A 197 6.96 6.65 -6.38
C GLY A 197 7.10 6.11 -4.96
N VAL A 198 7.58 6.98 -4.07
CA VAL A 198 7.89 6.66 -2.68
C VAL A 198 7.29 7.71 -1.76
N MET A 199 6.55 7.28 -0.74
CA MET A 199 6.08 8.13 0.34
C MET A 199 7.06 8.11 1.51
N ILE A 200 7.24 9.26 2.14
CA ILE A 200 8.19 9.47 3.23
C ILE A 200 7.42 9.84 4.48
N PHE A 201 7.72 9.17 5.58
CA PHE A 201 7.12 9.43 6.88
C PHE A 201 8.22 9.60 7.94
N ASP A 202 8.12 10.64 8.77
CA ASP A 202 8.92 10.74 10.00
C ASP A 202 8.29 9.82 11.05
N ILE A 203 9.05 8.82 11.49
CA ILE A 203 8.63 7.78 12.43
C ILE A 203 9.27 7.95 13.81
N SER A 204 9.71 9.17 14.15
CA SER A 204 10.28 9.49 15.48
C SER A 204 9.32 9.17 16.62
N VAL A 205 8.00 9.19 16.35
CA VAL A 205 6.94 8.77 17.26
C VAL A 205 6.25 7.55 16.64
N PRO A 206 6.59 6.31 17.05
CA PRO A 206 6.09 5.08 16.43
C PRO A 206 4.56 4.97 16.38
N THR A 207 3.86 5.58 17.34
CA THR A 207 2.39 5.58 17.42
C THR A 207 1.73 6.66 16.58
N ALA A 208 2.49 7.63 16.07
CA ALA A 208 1.98 8.74 15.28
C ALA A 208 3.00 9.21 14.22
N PRO A 209 3.35 8.37 13.23
CA PRO A 209 4.13 8.81 12.07
C PRO A 209 3.52 10.04 11.39
N THR A 210 4.38 10.94 10.93
CA THR A 210 3.94 12.16 10.22
C THR A 210 4.37 12.10 8.77
N PHE A 211 3.43 12.35 7.86
CA PHE A 211 3.74 12.45 6.44
C PHE A 211 4.72 13.60 6.17
N VAL A 212 5.68 13.34 5.31
CA VAL A 212 6.76 14.26 4.95
C VAL A 212 6.60 14.71 3.50
N GLN A 213 6.61 13.76 2.58
CA GLN A 213 6.61 14.02 1.15
C GLN A 213 6.18 12.76 0.40
N TYR A 214 5.59 12.96 -0.77
CA TYR A 214 5.41 11.92 -1.77
C TYR A 214 6.21 12.33 -3.01
N ILE A 215 7.18 11.49 -3.40
CA ILE A 215 8.00 11.69 -4.61
C ILE A 215 7.62 10.65 -5.64
N ASN A 216 7.24 11.08 -6.84
CA ASN A 216 6.90 10.19 -7.92
C ASN A 216 7.42 10.79 -9.24
N ASN A 217 8.28 10.04 -9.92
CA ASN A 217 8.88 10.44 -11.20
C ASN A 217 8.14 9.83 -12.40
N ARG A 218 7.04 9.10 -12.17
CA ARG A 218 6.12 8.66 -13.22
C ARG A 218 5.47 9.88 -13.90
N ASN A 219 5.57 9.93 -15.22
CA ASN A 219 4.95 10.95 -16.05
C ASN A 219 3.57 10.48 -16.52
N PHE A 220 2.55 10.90 -15.78
CA PHE A 220 1.16 10.53 -16.06
C PHE A 220 0.58 11.17 -17.35
N ASN A 221 1.26 12.14 -17.96
CA ASN A 221 0.82 12.76 -19.21
C ASN A 221 1.25 11.98 -20.47
N GLN A 222 1.98 10.88 -20.32
CA GLN A 222 2.40 10.04 -21.46
C GLN A 222 1.56 8.77 -21.56
N THR A 223 1.49 8.20 -22.76
CA THR A 223 0.83 6.90 -22.98
C THR A 223 1.59 5.76 -22.30
N SER A 224 2.93 5.81 -22.36
CA SER A 224 3.77 4.80 -21.73
C SER A 224 3.93 5.06 -20.24
N VAL A 225 3.82 4.01 -19.44
CA VAL A 225 4.13 4.04 -18.00
C VAL A 225 5.64 4.20 -17.81
N GLY A 226 6.06 5.20 -17.02
CA GLY A 226 7.47 5.55 -16.80
C GLY A 226 7.69 7.06 -16.68
N PRO A 227 8.93 7.58 -16.74
CA PRO A 227 10.18 6.84 -16.91
C PRO A 227 10.54 5.93 -15.72
N ASP A 228 9.95 6.15 -14.55
CA ASP A 228 10.13 5.31 -13.36
C ASP A 228 8.76 4.80 -12.88
N SER A 229 8.58 3.47 -12.80
CA SER A 229 7.33 2.84 -12.31
C SER A 229 7.58 1.43 -11.80
N GLY A 230 6.73 0.95 -10.88
CA GLY A 230 6.94 -0.32 -10.18
C GLY A 230 8.07 -0.28 -9.14
N PRO A 231 8.10 0.66 -8.16
CA PRO A 231 9.01 0.58 -7.03
C PRO A 231 8.91 -0.75 -6.28
N GLU A 232 9.96 -1.56 -6.35
CA GLU A 232 10.10 -2.85 -5.65
C GLU A 232 11.02 -2.69 -4.43
N ILE A 233 12.30 -2.38 -4.72
CA ILE A 233 13.33 -2.26 -3.71
C ILE A 233 13.58 -0.79 -3.44
N VAL A 234 13.43 -0.40 -2.18
CA VAL A 234 13.83 0.90 -1.66
C VAL A 234 15.08 0.72 -0.81
N LEU A 235 16.13 1.51 -1.05
CA LEU A 235 17.37 1.45 -0.30
C LEU A 235 17.80 2.85 0.14
N PHE A 236 17.99 3.03 1.44
CA PHE A 236 18.56 4.25 1.99
C PHE A 236 20.08 4.11 2.20
N VAL A 237 20.84 5.10 1.74
CA VAL A 237 22.29 5.20 1.97
C VAL A 237 22.57 6.42 2.83
N PRO A 238 23.12 6.26 4.06
CA PRO A 238 23.42 7.39 4.92
C PRO A 238 24.54 8.27 4.37
N ALA A 239 24.59 9.53 4.80
CA ALA A 239 25.56 10.53 4.34
C ALA A 239 27.03 10.07 4.44
N ASN A 240 27.39 9.36 5.50
CA ASN A 240 28.75 8.86 5.73
C ASN A 240 29.15 7.67 4.83
N SER A 241 28.20 7.08 4.11
CA SER A 241 28.42 6.02 3.12
C SER A 241 28.09 6.47 1.70
N SER A 242 27.72 7.73 1.52
CA SER A 242 27.33 8.30 0.23
C SER A 242 28.50 9.03 -0.44
N PRO A 243 28.66 8.92 -1.78
CA PRO A 243 29.75 9.57 -2.50
C PRO A 243 29.70 11.11 -2.49
N ASN A 244 28.53 11.71 -2.26
CA ASN A 244 28.37 13.17 -2.20
C ASN A 244 28.24 13.71 -0.77
N GLY A 245 28.40 12.86 0.25
CA GLY A 245 28.26 13.24 1.65
C GLY A 245 26.83 13.60 2.08
N LEU A 246 25.82 13.32 1.25
CA LEU A 246 24.40 13.53 1.54
C LEU A 246 23.67 12.18 1.62
N PRO A 247 22.61 12.05 2.44
CA PRO A 247 21.79 10.86 2.43
C PRO A 247 21.13 10.65 1.06
N LEU A 248 21.18 9.42 0.55
CA LEU A 248 20.59 9.03 -0.72
C LEU A 248 19.48 8.01 -0.53
N LEU A 249 18.51 8.03 -1.44
CA LEU A 249 17.46 7.03 -1.58
C LEU A 249 17.51 6.47 -2.99
N PHE A 250 17.73 5.17 -3.09
CA PHE A 250 17.67 4.41 -4.33
C PHE A 250 16.33 3.70 -4.40
N VAL A 251 15.71 3.73 -5.58
CA VAL A 251 14.42 3.08 -5.83
C VAL A 251 14.58 2.27 -7.10
N ALA A 252 14.52 0.94 -7.00
CA ALA A 252 14.51 0.05 -8.14
C ALA A 252 13.07 -0.06 -8.66
N ASN A 253 12.89 0.25 -9.94
CA ASN A 253 11.60 0.29 -10.61
C ASN A 253 11.53 -0.88 -11.59
N GLU A 254 10.79 -1.94 -11.25
CA GLU A 254 10.75 -3.17 -12.04
C GLU A 254 10.09 -2.95 -13.40
N VAL A 255 8.93 -2.28 -13.42
CA VAL A 255 8.11 -2.11 -14.64
C VAL A 255 8.87 -1.34 -15.71
N SER A 256 9.61 -0.30 -15.32
CA SER A 256 10.43 0.49 -16.23
C SER A 256 11.86 -0.03 -16.40
N GLY A 257 12.32 -0.94 -15.54
CA GLY A 257 13.70 -1.43 -15.53
C GLY A 257 14.73 -0.35 -15.18
N THR A 258 14.35 0.63 -14.34
CA THR A 258 15.20 1.79 -13.98
C THR A 258 15.56 1.81 -12.51
N VAL A 259 16.57 2.59 -12.14
CA VAL A 259 16.87 2.93 -10.74
C VAL A 259 16.84 4.44 -10.58
N SER A 260 15.89 4.95 -9.79
CA SER A 260 15.85 6.36 -9.42
C SER A 260 16.76 6.62 -8.23
N ILE A 261 17.46 7.75 -8.23
CA ILE A 261 18.27 8.18 -7.08
C ILE A 261 17.84 9.57 -6.65
N TYR A 262 17.45 9.68 -5.39
CA TYR A 262 17.09 10.93 -4.74
C TYR A 262 18.09 11.26 -3.64
N GLN A 263 18.30 12.55 -3.39
CA GLN A 263 19.11 13.04 -2.29
C GLN A 263 18.26 13.82 -1.29
N ALA A 264 18.54 13.66 0.00
CA ALA A 264 17.97 14.51 1.03
C ALA A 264 18.63 15.90 0.97
N GLN A 265 17.83 16.96 0.96
CA GLN A 265 18.38 18.32 1.00
C GLN A 265 18.74 18.75 2.43
N LEU A 266 19.91 19.39 2.56
CA LEU A 266 20.35 20.08 3.78
C LEU A 266 19.53 21.36 3.97
N GLN A 267 18.27 21.23 4.38
CA GLN A 267 17.61 22.17 5.30
C GLN A 267 16.20 21.77 5.71
N TRP A 268 15.44 20.97 4.97
CA TRP A 268 14.12 20.50 5.40
C TRP A 268 13.80 19.14 4.77
N ARG A 269 12.74 18.48 5.28
CA ARG A 269 12.34 17.09 5.06
C ARG A 269 11.94 16.79 3.59
N SER A 270 12.86 16.93 2.65
CA SER A 270 12.58 16.74 1.23
C SER A 270 13.71 16.00 0.52
N PHE A 271 13.30 15.08 -0.35
CA PHE A 271 14.14 14.36 -1.29
C PHE A 271 13.92 14.93 -2.69
N LEU A 272 15.02 15.18 -3.41
CA LEU A 272 15.00 15.64 -4.80
C LEU A 272 15.76 14.67 -5.70
N PRO A 273 15.33 14.50 -6.96
CA PRO A 273 16.07 13.68 -7.93
C PRO A 273 17.48 14.27 -8.14
N ILE A 274 18.48 13.40 -8.24
CA ILE A 274 19.86 13.81 -8.53
C ILE A 274 20.02 14.18 -10.02
N VAL A 275 19.23 13.56 -10.89
CA VAL A 275 19.19 13.86 -12.32
C VAL A 275 17.76 14.20 -12.70
N LYS A 276 17.51 15.46 -13.07
CA LYS A 276 16.37 15.78 -13.92
C LYS A 276 16.82 15.43 -15.33
N ASN A 277 16.24 14.40 -15.95
CA ASN A 277 16.42 14.26 -17.39
C ASN A 277 15.81 15.53 -18.02
N GLU A 278 16.65 16.32 -18.68
CA GLU A 278 16.23 17.42 -19.56
C GLU A 278 15.43 16.90 -20.75
#